data_AF-A0A0H2T505-F1
#
_entry.id   AF-A0A0H2T505-F1
#
_cell.length_a   1.000
_cell.length_b   1.000
_cell.length_c   1.000
_cell.angle_alpha   90.00
_cell.angle_beta   90.00
_cell.angle_gamma   90.00
#
_symmetry.space_group_name_H-M   'P 1'
#
loop_
_entity.id
_entity.type
_entity.pdbx_description
1 polymer ?
#
loop_
_entity_poly.entity_id
_entity_poly.type
_entity_poly.pdbx_seq_one_letter_code
_entity_poly.pdbx_strand_id
1 'polypeptide(L)'
;MDALDYEYFILNAFKYAFKRDYGIVKNLGRGQDPAGLGEASYVSYEDPDNIEKAKIGICYSIGIYLKELNEIVLSKEDYEEYNYLNSFIKRIISAKNYEEVLKIQKEFVEKVFNKYYNLSDGIITLK
;
A
#
# COMPACT_ATOMS: atom_id res chain seq x y z
N MET A 1 -3.56 -13.93 -1.48
CA MET A 1 -3.06 -12.80 -0.68
C MET A 1 -3.62 -13.04 0.69
N ASP A 2 -2.75 -13.30 1.67
CA ASP A 2 -3.14 -13.63 3.04
C ASP A 2 -2.93 -12.44 3.99
N ALA A 3 -3.20 -12.64 5.27
CA ALA A 3 -3.06 -11.60 6.29
C ALA A 3 -1.60 -11.11 6.49
N LEU A 4 -0.61 -11.96 6.18
CA LEU A 4 0.79 -11.55 6.22
C LEU A 4 1.15 -10.68 5.03
N ASP A 5 0.59 -10.97 3.85
CA ASP A 5 0.78 -10.10 2.68
C ASP A 5 0.25 -8.67 2.91
N TYR A 6 -0.85 -8.53 3.67
CA TYR A 6 -1.34 -7.23 4.16
C TYR A 6 -0.31 -6.51 5.03
N GLU A 7 0.19 -7.20 6.08
CA GLU A 7 1.18 -6.67 7.01
C GLU A 7 2.45 -6.22 6.26
N TYR A 8 2.97 -7.08 5.38
CA TYR A 8 4.17 -6.78 4.60
C TYR A 8 3.97 -5.63 3.62
N PHE A 9 2.80 -5.53 2.99
CA PHE A 9 2.50 -4.42 2.08
C PHE A 9 2.61 -3.07 2.80
N ILE A 10 2.04 -2.97 4.00
CA ILE A 10 2.09 -1.76 4.82
C ILE A 10 3.50 -1.47 5.29
N LEU A 11 4.18 -2.47 5.85
CA LEU A 11 5.57 -2.33 6.31
C LEU A 11 6.48 -1.85 5.19
N ASN A 12 6.35 -2.43 4.00
CA ASN A 12 7.14 -2.07 2.83
C ASN A 12 6.88 -0.63 2.37
N ALA A 13 5.64 -0.16 2.42
CA ALA A 13 5.32 1.24 2.12
C ALA A 13 6.03 2.19 3.11
N PHE A 14 6.02 1.88 4.41
CA PHE A 14 6.75 2.69 5.39
C PHE A 14 8.27 2.64 5.20
N LYS A 15 8.85 1.45 4.95
CA LYS A 15 10.29 1.33 4.63
C LYS A 15 10.66 2.19 3.43
N TYR A 16 9.82 2.18 2.41
CA TYR A 16 9.99 2.99 1.22
C TYR A 16 9.96 4.49 1.54
N ALA A 17 8.95 4.96 2.28
CA ALA A 17 8.86 6.35 2.70
C ALA A 17 10.09 6.80 3.52
N PHE A 18 10.57 5.97 4.45
CA PHE A 18 11.77 6.30 5.24
C PHE A 18 13.02 6.46 4.37
N LYS A 19 13.20 5.56 3.40
CA LYS A 19 14.32 5.64 2.46
C LYS A 19 14.21 6.89 1.58
N ARG A 20 13.02 7.16 1.01
CA ARG A 20 12.78 8.29 0.12
C ARG A 20 12.97 9.63 0.83
N ASP A 21 12.31 9.82 1.97
CA ASP A 21 12.22 11.12 2.63
C ASP A 21 13.43 11.42 3.53
N TYR A 22 14.12 10.39 4.03
CA TYR A 22 15.22 10.55 5.00
C TYR A 22 16.52 9.85 4.61
N GLY A 23 16.57 9.10 3.50
CA GLY A 23 17.75 8.34 3.10
C GLY A 23 18.05 7.12 3.98
N ILE A 24 17.12 6.70 4.85
CA ILE A 24 17.33 5.64 5.84
C ILE A 24 16.64 4.35 5.38
N VAL A 25 17.41 3.27 5.20
CA VAL A 25 16.85 1.93 5.02
C VAL A 25 16.59 1.32 6.39
N LYS A 26 15.33 1.38 6.84
CA LYS A 26 14.93 0.84 8.14
C LYS A 26 14.41 -0.59 8.00
N ASN A 27 14.99 -1.53 8.73
CA ASN A 27 14.44 -2.88 8.85
C ASN A 27 13.27 -2.88 9.84
N LEU A 28 12.06 -2.61 9.32
CA LEU A 28 10.82 -2.83 10.07
C LEU A 28 10.46 -4.33 10.04
N GLY A 29 10.47 -4.96 11.21
CA GLY A 29 9.95 -6.30 11.44
C GLY A 29 8.43 -6.31 11.65
N ARG A 30 7.87 -7.50 11.90
CA ARG A 30 6.44 -7.68 12.18
C ARG A 30 5.99 -6.86 13.37
N GLY A 31 4.80 -6.27 13.28
CA GLY A 31 4.24 -5.38 14.29
C GLY A 31 5.05 -4.10 14.58
N GLN A 32 6.08 -3.79 13.77
CA GLN A 32 6.89 -2.58 13.93
C GLN A 32 6.48 -1.47 12.95
N ASP A 33 5.27 -1.54 12.39
CA ASP A 33 4.81 -0.44 11.55
C ASP A 33 4.60 0.81 12.43
N PRO A 34 5.08 1.99 12.02
CA PRO A 34 5.09 3.18 12.87
C PRO A 34 3.70 3.67 13.30
N ALA A 35 2.64 3.25 12.60
CA ALA A 35 1.29 3.75 12.79
C ALA A 35 0.34 2.72 13.44
N GLY A 36 0.81 1.51 13.74
CA GLY A 36 -0.03 0.41 14.24
C GLY A 36 -1.12 -0.03 13.26
N LEU A 37 -0.88 0.14 11.95
CA LEU A 37 -1.78 -0.17 10.85
C LEU A 37 -1.46 -1.52 10.20
N GLY A 38 -0.26 -2.06 10.39
CA GLY A 38 0.23 -3.28 9.74
C GLY A 38 -0.20 -4.57 10.42
N GLU A 39 -1.12 -4.53 11.38
CA GLU A 39 -1.49 -5.73 12.14
C GLU A 39 -2.29 -6.71 11.27
N ALA A 40 -1.74 -7.91 11.04
CA ALA A 40 -2.36 -8.95 10.21
C ALA A 40 -3.77 -9.33 10.69
N SER A 41 -4.07 -9.20 11.99
CA SER A 41 -5.39 -9.47 12.57
C SER A 41 -6.49 -8.57 12.00
N TYR A 42 -6.15 -7.40 11.45
CA TYR A 42 -7.13 -6.46 10.88
C TYR A 42 -7.82 -6.97 9.61
N VAL A 43 -7.24 -7.98 8.95
CA VAL A 43 -7.82 -8.65 7.77
C VAL A 43 -8.13 -10.11 8.06
N SER A 44 -8.61 -10.40 9.28
CA SER A 44 -9.04 -11.73 9.70
C SER A 44 -10.57 -11.85 9.74
N TYR A 45 -11.08 -13.08 9.57
CA TYR A 45 -12.51 -13.38 9.74
C TYR A 45 -12.96 -13.25 11.20
N GLU A 46 -12.02 -13.26 12.13
CA GLU A 46 -12.27 -13.32 13.58
C GLU A 46 -12.55 -11.94 14.20
N ASP A 47 -12.26 -10.84 13.49
CA ASP A 47 -12.47 -9.47 13.97
C ASP A 47 -12.97 -8.52 12.86
N PRO A 48 -14.28 -8.53 12.55
CA PRO A 48 -14.87 -7.71 11.48
C PRO A 48 -14.83 -6.20 11.79
N ASP A 49 -14.68 -5.81 13.05
CA ASP A 49 -14.67 -4.40 13.46
C ASP A 49 -13.36 -3.68 13.06
N ASN A 50 -12.31 -4.45 12.76
CA ASN A 50 -11.03 -3.91 12.32
C ASN A 50 -10.93 -3.62 10.82
N ILE A 51 -11.98 -3.88 10.03
CA ILE A 51 -11.96 -3.59 8.58
C ILE A 51 -11.62 -2.13 8.29
N GLU A 52 -12.08 -1.19 9.11
CA GLU A 52 -11.79 0.23 8.91
C GLU A 52 -10.29 0.53 9.12
N LYS A 53 -9.64 -0.13 10.08
CA LYS A 53 -8.17 -0.04 10.23
C LYS A 53 -7.46 -0.65 9.02
N ALA A 54 -7.95 -1.77 8.50
CA ALA A 54 -7.41 -2.38 7.28
C ALA A 54 -7.48 -1.42 6.08
N LYS A 55 -8.64 -0.78 5.88
CA LYS A 55 -8.83 0.25 4.85
C LYS A 55 -7.87 1.41 5.01
N ILE A 56 -7.73 1.94 6.24
CA ILE A 56 -6.81 3.05 6.54
C ILE A 56 -5.37 2.63 6.21
N GLY A 57 -4.93 1.46 6.66
CA GLY A 57 -3.60 0.92 6.39
C GLY A 57 -3.27 0.81 4.91
N ILE A 58 -4.18 0.23 4.12
CA ILE A 58 -3.99 0.11 2.66
C ILE A 58 -4.03 1.47 1.97
N CYS A 59 -5.02 2.32 2.29
CA CYS A 59 -5.11 3.66 1.68
C CYS A 59 -3.86 4.49 1.94
N TYR A 60 -3.35 4.47 3.17
CA TYR A 60 -2.14 5.21 3.54
C TYR A 60 -0.92 4.69 2.77
N SER A 61 -0.78 3.36 2.69
CA SER A 61 0.32 2.70 1.98
C SER A 61 0.28 2.97 0.48
N ILE A 62 -0.91 2.91 -0.14
CA ILE A 62 -1.11 3.32 -1.54
C ILE A 62 -0.73 4.78 -1.72
N GLY A 63 -1.17 5.67 -0.81
CA GLY A 63 -0.83 7.09 -0.85
C GLY A 63 0.67 7.37 -0.84
N ILE A 64 1.45 6.60 -0.07
CA ILE A 64 2.93 6.70 -0.05
C ILE A 64 3.52 6.44 -1.44
N TYR A 65 3.10 5.36 -2.10
CA TYR A 65 3.56 5.02 -3.44
C TYR A 65 3.10 6.06 -4.46
N LEU A 66 1.79 6.34 -4.48
CA LEU A 66 1.21 7.27 -5.46
C LEU A 66 1.79 8.68 -5.36
N LYS A 67 2.19 9.16 -4.18
CA LYS A 67 2.81 10.48 -4.04
C LYS A 67 3.97 10.69 -5.01
N GLU A 68 4.86 9.71 -5.11
CA GLU A 68 6.05 9.82 -5.97
C GLU A 68 5.74 9.57 -7.45
N LEU A 69 4.84 8.64 -7.76
CA LEU A 69 4.34 8.51 -9.14
C LEU A 69 3.70 9.81 -9.61
N ASN A 70 3.01 10.49 -8.71
CA ASN A 70 2.37 11.75 -9.03
C ASN A 70 3.36 12.89 -9.27
N GLU A 71 4.55 12.82 -8.68
CA GLU A 71 5.61 13.80 -8.87
C GLU A 71 6.42 13.53 -10.15
N ILE A 72 6.49 12.27 -10.62
CA ILE A 72 7.39 11.83 -11.70
C ILE A 72 6.65 11.45 -12.98
N VAL A 73 5.57 10.68 -12.89
CA VAL A 73 4.83 10.10 -14.03
C VAL A 73 3.74 11.04 -14.50
N LEU A 74 3.12 11.79 -13.59
CA LEU A 74 2.03 12.70 -13.92
C LEU A 74 2.53 14.09 -14.33
N SER A 75 3.23 14.18 -15.47
CA SER A 75 2.96 15.36 -16.29
C SER A 75 1.46 15.34 -16.61
N LYS A 76 0.78 16.48 -16.53
CA LYS A 76 -0.70 16.63 -16.57
C LYS A 76 -1.41 16.06 -17.81
N GLU A 77 -0.69 15.38 -18.69
CA GLU A 77 -1.14 14.92 -20.00
C GLU A 77 -1.79 13.52 -19.96
N ASP A 78 -1.51 12.68 -18.95
CA ASP A 78 -2.13 11.35 -18.80
C ASP A 78 -3.23 11.33 -17.72
N TYR A 79 -4.32 12.04 -18.01
CA TYR A 79 -5.49 12.15 -17.12
C TYR A 79 -6.17 10.80 -16.84
N GLU A 80 -6.06 9.83 -17.74
CA GLU A 80 -6.64 8.50 -17.57
C GLU A 80 -5.85 7.68 -16.54
N GLU A 81 -4.52 7.63 -16.66
CA GLU A 81 -3.67 6.96 -15.67
C GLU A 81 -3.81 7.63 -14.29
N TYR A 82 -3.88 8.97 -14.23
CA TYR A 82 -4.17 9.71 -12.98
C TYR A 82 -5.41 9.20 -12.26
N ASN A 83 -6.53 9.14 -12.99
CA ASN A 83 -7.80 8.73 -12.43
C ASN A 83 -7.80 7.26 -12.05
N TYR A 84 -7.14 6.43 -12.85
CA TYR A 84 -6.97 5.02 -12.57
C TYR A 84 -6.22 4.80 -11.25
N LEU A 85 -5.07 5.45 -11.06
CA LEU A 85 -4.25 5.34 -9.85
C LEU A 85 -5.03 5.80 -8.61
N ASN A 86 -5.71 6.95 -8.69
CA ASN A 86 -6.51 7.47 -7.58
C ASN A 86 -7.82 6.69 -7.33
N SER A 87 -8.27 5.85 -8.27
CA SER A 87 -9.47 5.03 -8.09
C SER A 87 -9.32 3.96 -7.01
N PHE A 88 -8.10 3.45 -6.78
CA PHE A 88 -7.83 2.41 -5.79
C PHE A 88 -8.24 2.84 -4.37
N ILE A 89 -7.90 4.06 -3.96
CA ILE A 89 -8.28 4.61 -2.65
C ILE A 89 -9.81 4.62 -2.50
N LYS A 90 -10.53 5.10 -3.51
CA LYS A 90 -12.01 5.14 -3.49
C LYS A 90 -12.59 3.74 -3.34
N ARG A 91 -12.05 2.77 -4.09
CA ARG A 91 -12.50 1.37 -4.05
C ARG A 91 -12.25 0.73 -2.68
N ILE A 92 -11.10 1.00 -2.05
CA ILE A 92 -10.81 0.51 -0.69
C ILE A 92 -11.78 1.08 0.33
N ILE A 93 -12.06 2.39 0.28
CA ILE A 93 -13.02 3.05 1.18
C ILE A 93 -14.42 2.39 1.05
N SER A 94 -14.83 2.07 -0.17
CA SER A 94 -16.13 1.43 -0.45
C SER A 94 -16.19 -0.08 -0.19
N ALA A 95 -15.07 -0.74 0.14
CA ALA A 95 -15.04 -2.18 0.38
C ALA A 95 -15.89 -2.54 1.61
N LYS A 96 -16.62 -3.66 1.54
CA LYS A 96 -17.57 -4.07 2.59
C LYS A 96 -17.04 -5.12 3.55
N ASN A 97 -15.99 -5.83 3.15
CA ASN A 97 -15.38 -6.92 3.91
C ASN A 97 -13.87 -6.93 3.63
N TYR A 98 -13.12 -7.65 4.47
CA TYR A 98 -11.66 -7.74 4.32
C TYR A 98 -11.25 -8.42 3.00
N GLU A 99 -12.06 -9.33 2.45
CA GLU A 99 -11.76 -10.02 1.18
C GLU A 99 -11.71 -9.03 0.01
N GLU A 100 -12.66 -8.09 -0.03
CA GLU A 100 -12.68 -7.00 -1.00
C GLU A 100 -11.45 -6.09 -0.85
N VAL A 101 -11.06 -5.76 0.38
CA VAL A 101 -9.85 -4.96 0.66
C VAL A 101 -8.60 -5.68 0.13
N LEU A 102 -8.40 -6.94 0.48
CA LEU A 102 -7.27 -7.74 0.03
C LEU A 102 -7.25 -7.94 -1.49
N LYS A 103 -8.43 -8.08 -2.11
CA LYS A 103 -8.56 -8.17 -3.57
C LYS A 103 -8.09 -6.89 -4.26
N ILE A 104 -8.48 -5.73 -3.74
CA ILE A 104 -8.08 -4.43 -4.30
C ILE A 104 -6.58 -4.19 -4.05
N GLN A 105 -6.06 -4.53 -2.87
CA GLN A 105 -4.62 -4.50 -2.58
C GLN A 105 -3.84 -5.35 -3.59
N LYS A 106 -4.28 -6.60 -3.81
CA LYS A 106 -3.65 -7.50 -4.78
C LYS A 106 -3.63 -6.90 -6.19
N GLU A 107 -4.76 -6.34 -6.61
CA GLU A 107 -4.84 -5.68 -7.91
C GLU A 107 -3.89 -4.48 -8.02
N PHE A 108 -3.75 -3.68 -6.95
CA PHE A 108 -2.79 -2.58 -6.92
C PHE A 108 -1.36 -3.09 -7.09
N VAL A 109 -1.00 -4.17 -6.38
CA VAL A 109 0.32 -4.78 -6.51
C VAL A 109 0.58 -5.24 -7.95
N GLU A 110 -0.37 -5.96 -8.55
CA GLU A 110 -0.23 -6.52 -9.89
C GLU A 110 -0.17 -5.46 -10.99
N LYS A 111 -0.99 -4.41 -10.90
CA LYS A 111 -1.18 -3.44 -11.99
C LYS A 111 -0.38 -2.15 -11.83
N VAL A 112 -0.08 -1.75 -10.59
CA VAL A 112 0.62 -0.49 -10.29
C VAL A 112 1.99 -0.78 -9.73
N PHE A 113 2.08 -1.49 -8.60
CA PHE A 113 3.36 -1.70 -7.93
C PHE A 113 4.36 -2.39 -8.86
N ASN A 114 3.98 -3.51 -9.48
CA ASN A 114 4.84 -4.26 -10.39
C ASN A 114 5.15 -3.51 -11.69
N LYS A 115 4.33 -2.53 -12.08
CA LYS A 115 4.55 -1.70 -13.27
C LYS A 115 5.62 -0.63 -13.00
N TYR A 116 5.61 -0.02 -11.82
CA TYR A 116 6.41 1.17 -11.52
C TYR A 116 7.53 0.98 -10.49
N TYR A 117 7.54 -0.13 -9.74
CA TYR A 117 8.50 -0.35 -8.65
C TYR A 117 9.24 -1.68 -8.78
N ASN A 118 10.49 -1.69 -8.34
CA ASN A 118 11.30 -2.88 -8.10
C ASN A 118 11.41 -3.13 -6.59
N LEU A 119 11.42 -4.42 -6.20
CA LEU A 119 11.81 -4.86 -4.87
C LEU A 119 13.03 -5.77 -5.01
N SER A 120 14.20 -5.30 -4.56
CA SER A 120 15.45 -6.08 -4.52
C SER A 120 16.02 -6.03 -3.12
N ASP A 121 16.37 -7.19 -2.55
CA ASP A 121 16.99 -7.29 -1.22
C ASP A 121 16.23 -6.55 -0.12
N GLY A 122 14.89 -6.55 -0.19
CA GLY A 122 14.02 -5.85 0.76
C GLY A 122 13.98 -4.32 0.58
N ILE A 123 14.61 -3.80 -0.46
CA ILE A 123 14.66 -2.38 -0.81
C ILE A 123 13.75 -2.12 -2.00
N ILE A 124 12.83 -1.16 -1.83
CA ILE A 124 11.98 -0.69 -2.91
C ILE A 124 12.64 0.51 -3.62
N THR A 125 12.58 0.49 -4.94
CA THR A 125 12.98 1.60 -5.81
C THR A 125 11.97 1.80 -6.93
N LEU A 126 11.83 3.02 -7.42
CA LEU A 126 11.14 3.27 -8.69
C LEU A 126 11.91 2.59 -9.85
N LYS A 127 11.18 2.18 -10.89
CA LYS A 127 11.73 1.64 -12.14
C LYS A 127 12.19 2.74 -13.09
#